data_AF-T0RCH4-F1
#
_entry.id   AF-T0RCH4-F1
#
_cell.length_a   1.000
_cell.length_b   1.000
_cell.length_c   1.000
_cell.angle_alpha   90.00
_cell.angle_beta   90.00
_cell.angle_gamma   90.00
#
_symmetry.space_group_name_H-M   'P 1'
#
loop_
_entity.id
_entity.type
_entity.pdbx_description
1 polymer ?
#
loop_
_entity_poly.entity_id
_entity_poly.type
_entity_poly.pdbx_seq_one_letter_code
_entity_poly.pdbx_strand_id
1 'polypeptide(L)'
;MKKLLLGLSALFLLVGCETLDGNLDVRESIKLKNDDGKTVTLSPEFIENVSIKVKSKKKLELELKGHKFKFAVPKNSIPSKDGEFTLKSAQIGQPYDIHGAVDTIVTRSGSRYERETCTYQRPVTVCRPVPNGGQVCHTEFQTFYGWRDARFHVVTFDKSVAIDFFAPNSEDLKAVFNGGNISHQRVYEYQGHCF
;
A
#
# COMPACT_ATOMS: atom_id res chain seq x y z
N MET A 1 39.70 17.39 2.25
CA MET A 1 38.31 17.81 2.52
C MET A 1 37.42 17.46 1.33
N LYS A 2 36.61 16.41 1.44
CA LYS A 2 35.40 16.18 0.62
C LYS A 2 34.55 15.19 1.42
N LYS A 3 33.61 15.74 2.19
CA LYS A 3 32.69 14.97 3.03
C LYS A 3 31.75 14.22 2.08
N LEU A 4 31.84 12.90 2.08
CA LEU A 4 30.91 12.01 1.39
C LEU A 4 29.60 12.05 2.19
N LEU A 5 28.69 12.95 1.81
CA LEU A 5 27.30 12.91 2.23
C LEU A 5 26.65 11.70 1.55
N LEU A 6 26.79 10.53 2.18
CA LEU A 6 25.93 9.37 1.93
C LEU A 6 24.52 9.80 2.33
N GLY A 7 23.76 10.20 1.31
CA GLY A 7 22.39 10.65 1.43
C GLY A 7 21.54 9.58 2.10
N LEU A 8 21.11 9.91 3.32
CA LEU A 8 19.98 9.32 4.00
C LEU A 8 18.74 9.62 3.14
N SER A 9 18.54 8.87 2.06
CA SER A 9 17.30 8.82 1.28
C SER A 9 16.24 8.14 2.14
N ALA A 10 15.80 8.87 3.16
CA ALA A 10 14.74 8.49 4.06
C ALA A 10 13.46 8.25 3.24
N LEU A 11 13.05 6.99 3.22
CA LEU A 11 11.66 6.52 3.23
C LEU A 11 10.64 7.46 2.55
N PHE A 12 10.68 7.54 1.23
CA PHE A 12 9.43 7.63 0.47
C PHE A 12 8.93 6.20 0.24
N LEU A 13 8.52 5.55 1.33
CA LEU A 13 7.70 4.34 1.24
C LEU A 13 6.32 4.76 0.73
N LEU A 14 6.25 4.80 -0.60
CA LEU A 14 5.16 4.30 -1.42
C LEU A 14 3.88 4.07 -0.62
N VAL A 15 3.00 5.07 -0.64
CA VAL A 15 1.58 4.93 -0.31
C VAL A 15 0.96 4.16 -1.48
N GLY A 16 1.31 2.87 -1.58
CA GLY A 16 0.59 1.93 -2.43
C GLY A 16 -0.86 1.84 -1.95
N CYS A 17 -1.74 1.36 -2.80
CA CYS A 17 -3.07 0.96 -2.36
C CYS A 17 -2.93 -0.19 -1.35
N GLU A 18 -2.83 0.13 -0.07
CA GLU A 18 -2.83 -0.88 1.00
C GLU A 18 -4.22 -1.52 1.09
N THR A 19 -4.26 -2.84 1.24
CA THR A 19 -5.48 -3.60 1.52
C THR A 19 -5.32 -4.20 2.91
N LEU A 20 -6.27 -3.92 3.79
CA LEU A 20 -6.36 -4.44 5.14
C LEU A 20 -7.42 -5.53 5.12
N ASP A 21 -7.01 -6.78 5.33
CA ASP A 21 -7.89 -7.93 5.33
C ASP A 21 -8.24 -8.30 6.77
N GLY A 22 -9.49 -8.70 7.02
CA GLY A 22 -9.98 -8.90 8.36
C GLY A 22 -11.40 -9.44 8.46
N ASN A 23 -12.04 -9.17 9.59
CA ASN A 23 -13.40 -9.54 9.90
C ASN A 23 -14.23 -8.32 10.31
N LEU A 24 -15.54 -8.43 10.14
CA LEU A 24 -16.52 -7.42 10.54
C LEU A 24 -17.58 -8.08 11.41
N ASP A 25 -17.63 -7.69 12.68
CA ASP A 25 -18.69 -8.05 13.62
C ASP A 25 -19.79 -6.98 13.57
N VAL A 26 -20.90 -7.29 12.90
CA VAL A 26 -22.09 -6.42 12.87
C VAL A 26 -22.95 -6.78 14.07
N ARG A 27 -23.00 -5.90 15.07
CA ARG A 27 -23.74 -6.13 16.32
C ARG A 27 -25.21 -5.77 16.21
N GLU A 28 -25.48 -4.73 15.43
CA GLU A 28 -26.81 -4.24 15.14
C GLU A 28 -26.95 -3.95 13.65
N SER A 29 -28.18 -3.93 13.13
CA SER A 29 -28.36 -3.72 11.70
C SER A 29 -27.87 -2.34 11.27
N ILE A 30 -26.99 -2.31 10.26
CA ILE A 30 -26.44 -1.08 9.69
C ILE A 30 -26.80 -0.89 8.23
N LYS A 31 -26.92 0.36 7.79
CA LYS A 31 -27.27 0.77 6.44
C LYS A 31 -26.12 1.52 5.79
N LEU A 32 -25.42 0.91 4.84
CA LEU A 32 -24.29 1.54 4.16
C LEU A 32 -24.66 1.89 2.72
N LYS A 33 -24.10 2.99 2.19
CA LYS A 33 -24.29 3.36 0.78
C LYS A 33 -23.20 2.73 -0.08
N ASN A 34 -23.60 1.90 -1.05
CA ASN A 34 -22.67 1.33 -2.01
C ASN A 34 -22.19 2.38 -3.03
N ASP A 35 -21.32 1.97 -3.93
CA ASP A 35 -20.78 2.79 -5.01
C ASP A 35 -21.81 3.27 -6.04
N ASP A 36 -22.95 2.57 -6.17
CA ASP A 36 -24.11 3.02 -6.95
C ASP A 36 -25.01 4.03 -6.19
N GLY A 37 -24.67 4.35 -4.93
CA GLY A 37 -25.49 5.17 -4.04
C GLY A 37 -26.72 4.46 -3.46
N LYS A 38 -26.91 3.16 -3.74
CA LYS A 38 -27.96 2.33 -3.15
C LYS A 38 -27.62 2.01 -1.70
N THR A 39 -28.64 2.01 -0.85
CA THR A 39 -28.49 1.62 0.55
C THR A 39 -28.57 0.10 0.66
N VAL A 40 -27.51 -0.51 1.19
CA VAL A 40 -27.45 -1.93 1.53
C VAL A 40 -27.57 -2.06 3.04
N THR A 41 -28.48 -2.92 3.49
CA THR A 41 -28.65 -3.21 4.92
C THR A 41 -27.86 -4.47 5.27
N LEU A 42 -26.97 -4.36 6.25
CA LEU A 42 -26.27 -5.49 6.84
C LEU A 42 -27.01 -5.88 8.12
N SER A 43 -27.38 -7.16 8.22
CA SER A 43 -27.97 -7.73 9.43
C SER A 43 -26.89 -8.04 10.47
N PRO A 44 -27.24 -8.14 11.76
CA PRO A 44 -26.31 -8.59 12.78
C PRO A 44 -25.72 -9.96 12.44
N GLU A 45 -24.40 -10.02 12.26
CA GLU A 45 -23.66 -11.20 11.81
C GLU A 45 -22.14 -10.95 11.96
N PHE A 46 -21.38 -12.02 12.25
CA PHE A 46 -19.94 -12.02 12.11
C PHE A 46 -19.53 -12.41 10.69
N ILE A 47 -18.85 -11.52 9.97
CA ILE A 47 -18.48 -11.68 8.56
C ILE A 47 -16.96 -11.80 8.45
N GLU A 48 -16.48 -12.93 7.95
CA GLU A 48 -15.07 -13.17 7.66
C GLU A 48 -14.66 -12.68 6.26
N ASN A 49 -13.34 -12.53 6.05
CA ASN A 49 -12.73 -12.19 4.76
C ASN A 49 -13.23 -10.86 4.18
N VAL A 50 -13.36 -9.86 5.05
CA VAL A 50 -13.71 -8.49 4.69
C VAL A 50 -12.42 -7.72 4.40
N SER A 51 -12.42 -6.89 3.36
CA SER A 51 -11.23 -6.09 3.00
C SER A 51 -11.53 -4.60 3.01
N ILE A 52 -10.62 -3.81 3.57
CA ILE A 52 -10.61 -2.35 3.48
C ILE A 52 -9.43 -1.93 2.61
N LYS A 53 -9.72 -1.30 1.48
CA LYS A 53 -8.74 -0.80 0.53
C LYS A 53 -8.53 0.70 0.70
N VAL A 54 -7.29 1.10 0.96
CA VAL A 54 -6.87 2.50 0.94
C VAL A 54 -6.61 2.91 -0.51
N LYS A 55 -7.66 3.33 -1.23
CA LYS A 55 -7.53 3.75 -2.65
C LYS A 55 -6.68 4.99 -2.81
N SER A 56 -6.70 5.88 -1.82
CA SER A 56 -5.88 7.09 -1.76
C SER A 56 -5.87 7.65 -0.34
N LYS A 57 -5.01 8.65 -0.08
CA LYS A 57 -5.03 9.42 1.19
C LYS A 57 -6.38 10.08 1.52
N LYS A 58 -7.35 10.07 0.59
CA LYS A 58 -8.67 10.70 0.72
C LYS A 58 -9.84 9.72 0.59
N LYS A 59 -9.59 8.43 0.39
CA LYS A 59 -10.65 7.44 0.10
C LYS A 59 -10.31 6.06 0.65
N LEU A 60 -11.22 5.51 1.46
CA LEU A 60 -11.27 4.10 1.82
C LEU A 60 -12.41 3.41 1.07
N GLU A 61 -12.26 2.12 0.82
CA GLU A 61 -13.28 1.28 0.22
C GLU A 61 -13.37 -0.02 1.02
N LEU A 62 -14.51 -0.26 1.66
CA LEU A 62 -14.83 -1.53 2.31
C LEU A 62 -15.48 -2.44 1.28
N GLU A 63 -14.92 -3.63 1.05
CA GLU A 63 -15.49 -4.67 0.19
C GLU A 63 -16.01 -5.82 1.05
N LEU A 64 -17.31 -6.11 0.96
CA LEU A 64 -17.95 -7.24 1.64
C LEU A 64 -19.14 -7.75 0.80
N LYS A 65 -19.32 -9.08 0.74
CA LYS A 65 -20.43 -9.75 0.03
C LYS A 65 -20.64 -9.24 -1.41
N GLY A 66 -19.57 -8.89 -2.13
CA GLY A 66 -19.62 -8.36 -3.50
C GLY A 66 -20.03 -6.89 -3.62
N HIS A 67 -20.29 -6.20 -2.50
CA HIS A 67 -20.58 -4.77 -2.47
C HIS A 67 -19.34 -3.96 -2.06
N LYS A 68 -19.26 -2.73 -2.58
CA LYS A 68 -18.20 -1.77 -2.28
C LYS A 68 -18.78 -0.53 -1.62
N PHE A 69 -18.30 -0.20 -0.43
CA PHE A 69 -18.73 0.95 0.35
C PHE A 69 -17.59 1.95 0.43
N LYS A 70 -17.80 3.15 -0.12
CA LYS A 70 -16.77 4.19 -0.21
C LYS A 70 -16.90 5.16 0.96
N PHE A 71 -15.77 5.46 1.59
CA PHE A 71 -15.65 6.45 2.66
C PHE A 71 -14.70 7.54 2.21
N ALA A 72 -15.15 8.78 2.22
CA ALA A 72 -14.25 9.91 2.06
C ALA A 72 -13.39 10.05 3.31
N VAL A 73 -12.12 10.43 3.13
CA VAL A 73 -11.16 10.63 4.22
C VAL A 73 -10.68 12.07 4.19
N PRO A 74 -10.98 12.88 5.21
CA PRO A 74 -10.40 14.21 5.36
C PRO A 74 -8.87 14.15 5.39
N LYS A 75 -8.22 15.19 4.87
CA LYS A 75 -6.75 15.24 4.85
C LYS A 75 -6.18 15.14 6.27
N ASN A 76 -5.15 14.31 6.46
CA ASN A 76 -4.45 14.10 7.74
C ASN A 76 -5.34 13.56 8.88
N SER A 77 -6.49 12.96 8.57
CA SER A 77 -7.37 12.40 9.61
C SER A 77 -6.96 11.01 10.06
N ILE A 78 -6.33 10.20 9.20
CA ILE A 78 -5.81 8.87 9.55
C ILE A 78 -4.30 8.98 9.76
N PRO A 79 -3.76 8.51 10.91
CA PRO A 79 -2.33 8.53 11.17
C PRO A 79 -1.58 7.65 10.17
N SER A 80 -0.37 8.08 9.80
CA SER A 80 0.51 7.32 8.88
C SER A 80 1.29 6.19 9.55
N LYS A 81 1.28 6.15 10.87
CA LYS A 81 1.92 5.15 11.73
C LYS A 81 0.88 4.73 12.76
N ASP A 82 1.21 4.86 14.03
CA ASP A 82 0.35 4.46 15.13
C ASP A 82 -0.50 5.63 15.61
N GLY A 83 -1.69 5.31 16.10
CA GLY A 83 -2.58 6.25 16.75
C GLY A 83 -4.03 6.04 16.42
N GLU A 84 -4.84 6.89 17.03
CA GLU A 84 -6.28 6.88 16.91
C GLU A 84 -6.76 7.92 15.89
N PHE A 85 -7.92 7.66 15.29
CA PHE A 85 -8.59 8.58 14.42
C PHE A 85 -10.11 8.53 14.59
N THR A 86 -10.75 9.65 14.31
CA THR A 86 -12.20 9.78 14.31
C THR A 86 -12.63 10.47 13.03
N LEU A 87 -13.57 9.87 12.31
CA LEU A 87 -14.18 10.42 11.11
C LEU A 87 -15.69 10.50 11.32
N LYS A 88 -16.27 11.69 11.14
CA LYS A 88 -17.71 11.87 11.30
C LYS A 88 -18.46 11.47 10.04
N SER A 89 -19.66 10.91 10.20
CA SER A 89 -20.61 10.54 9.14
C SER A 89 -20.73 11.61 8.04
N ALA A 90 -20.91 12.88 8.43
CA ALA A 90 -20.99 14.01 7.53
C ALA A 90 -19.73 14.23 6.67
N GLN A 91 -18.55 13.88 7.18
CA GLN A 91 -17.26 14.07 6.49
C GLN A 91 -16.97 12.93 5.52
N ILE A 92 -17.41 11.72 5.85
CA ILE A 92 -17.05 10.50 5.12
C ILE A 92 -18.09 10.07 4.09
N GLY A 93 -19.27 10.72 4.07
CA GLY A 93 -20.34 10.43 3.13
C GLY A 93 -21.12 9.16 3.43
N GLN A 94 -21.03 8.65 4.67
CA GLN A 94 -21.72 7.45 5.16
C GLN A 94 -22.49 7.77 6.45
N PRO A 95 -23.56 7.04 6.78
CA PRO A 95 -24.46 7.40 7.87
C PRO A 95 -23.98 6.94 9.27
N TYR A 96 -22.67 6.72 9.43
CA TYR A 96 -22.06 6.28 10.68
C TYR A 96 -20.79 7.07 10.95
N ASP A 97 -20.51 7.32 12.23
CA ASP A 97 -19.22 7.83 12.66
C ASP A 97 -18.25 6.63 12.75
N ILE A 98 -16.97 6.87 12.43
CA ILE A 98 -15.91 5.87 12.43
C ILE A 98 -14.88 6.29 13.46
N HIS A 99 -14.61 5.44 14.44
CA HIS A 99 -13.44 5.56 15.30
C HIS A 99 -12.52 4.40 14.99
N GLY A 100 -11.22 4.64 14.90
CA GLY A 100 -10.29 3.56 14.67
C GLY A 100 -8.94 3.80 15.28
N ALA A 101 -8.20 2.72 15.49
CA ALA A 101 -6.84 2.71 15.96
C ALA A 101 -5.97 1.93 14.97
N VAL A 102 -4.79 2.47 14.68
CA VAL A 102 -3.76 1.82 13.88
C VAL A 102 -2.58 1.50 14.79
N ASP A 103 -2.07 0.27 14.69
CA ASP A 103 -0.84 -0.15 15.36
C ASP A 103 0.08 -0.84 14.35
N THR A 104 1.36 -0.48 14.36
CA THR A 104 2.35 -1.00 13.40
C THR A 104 3.57 -1.56 14.13
N ILE A 105 3.75 -2.87 14.02
CA ILE A 105 4.95 -3.56 14.50
C ILE A 105 5.95 -3.65 13.35
N VAL A 106 7.14 -3.09 13.55
CA VAL A 106 8.22 -3.14 12.57
C VAL A 106 9.30 -4.10 13.03
N THR A 107 9.54 -5.15 12.25
CA THR A 107 10.62 -6.12 12.52
C THR A 107 11.64 -6.10 11.40
N ARG A 108 12.92 -6.28 11.77
CA ARG A 108 14.05 -6.32 10.83
C ARG A 108 14.70 -7.69 10.89
N SER A 109 14.84 -8.35 9.75
CA SER A 109 15.59 -9.59 9.64
C SER A 109 17.10 -9.35 9.77
N GLY A 110 17.86 -10.41 10.02
CA GLY A 110 19.31 -10.39 9.79
C GLY A 110 19.65 -10.11 8.32
N SER A 111 20.88 -9.68 8.07
CA SER A 111 21.41 -9.48 6.72
C SER A 111 21.50 -10.80 5.96
N ARG A 112 21.11 -10.78 4.69
CA ARG A 112 21.15 -11.89 3.73
C ARG A 112 22.06 -11.53 2.59
N TYR A 113 22.74 -12.53 2.04
CA TYR A 113 23.58 -12.40 0.86
C TYR A 113 23.00 -13.29 -0.25
N GLU A 114 22.67 -12.71 -1.38
CA GLU A 114 22.05 -13.41 -2.51
C GLU A 114 22.64 -12.91 -3.84
N ARG A 115 22.58 -13.76 -4.86
CA ARG A 115 22.87 -13.38 -6.25
C ARG A 115 21.54 -13.11 -6.96
N GLU A 116 21.38 -11.89 -7.46
CA GLU A 116 20.15 -11.42 -8.10
C GLU A 116 20.37 -11.15 -9.58
N THR A 117 19.35 -11.41 -10.41
CA THR A 117 19.37 -10.99 -11.82
C THR A 117 19.35 -9.46 -11.91
N CYS A 118 20.06 -8.91 -12.88
CA CYS A 118 20.11 -7.49 -13.15
C CYS A 118 20.13 -7.22 -14.65
N THR A 119 19.84 -5.97 -15.00
CA THR A 119 20.00 -5.47 -16.36
C THR A 119 20.84 -4.21 -16.37
N TYR A 120 21.58 -4.01 -17.45
CA TYR A 120 22.32 -2.78 -17.68
C TYR A 120 22.26 -2.41 -19.17
N GLN A 121 22.33 -1.12 -19.44
CA GLN A 121 22.36 -0.62 -20.82
C GLN A 121 23.80 -0.32 -21.22
N ARG A 122 24.17 -0.77 -22.42
CA ARG A 122 25.48 -0.48 -23.02
C ARG A 122 25.27 0.13 -24.41
N PRO A 123 26.04 1.16 -24.79
CA PRO A 123 26.05 1.66 -26.15
C PRO A 123 26.66 0.61 -27.09
N VAL A 124 25.94 0.29 -28.16
CA VAL A 124 26.36 -0.60 -29.24
C VAL A 124 26.28 0.19 -30.54
N THR A 125 27.34 0.15 -31.35
CA THR A 125 27.31 0.73 -32.69
C THR A 125 26.54 -0.20 -33.60
N VAL A 126 25.37 0.24 -34.05
CA VAL A 126 24.53 -0.49 -34.99
C VAL A 126 24.62 0.21 -36.33
N CYS A 127 24.87 -0.56 -37.37
CA CYS A 127 25.00 -0.04 -38.70
C CYS A 127 23.95 -0.66 -39.61
N ARG A 128 23.23 0.18 -40.35
CA ARG A 128 22.15 -0.25 -41.25
C ARG A 128 22.48 0.13 -42.70
N PRO A 129 22.22 -0.74 -43.67
CA PRO A 129 22.39 -0.42 -45.08
C PRO A 129 21.38 0.66 -45.50
N VAL A 130 21.81 1.61 -46.33
CA VAL A 130 20.92 2.61 -46.94
C VAL A 130 20.65 2.28 -48.41
N PRO A 131 19.48 2.67 -48.97
CA PRO A 131 19.06 2.29 -50.32
C PRO A 131 20.02 2.65 -51.46
N ASN A 132 20.88 3.65 -51.28
CA ASN A 132 21.77 4.17 -52.33
C ASN A 132 23.20 3.59 -52.30
N GLY A 133 23.41 2.45 -51.63
CA GLY A 133 24.74 1.85 -51.52
C GLY A 133 25.61 2.59 -50.50
N GLY A 134 25.43 2.25 -49.23
CA GLY A 134 26.20 2.81 -48.12
C GLY A 134 25.73 2.23 -46.79
N GLN A 135 26.42 2.58 -45.71
CA GLN A 135 26.09 2.13 -44.36
C GLN A 135 26.05 3.34 -43.42
N VAL A 136 24.92 3.53 -42.73
CA VAL A 136 24.80 4.54 -41.67
C VAL A 136 24.93 3.83 -40.34
N CYS A 137 25.91 4.25 -39.54
CA CYS A 137 26.15 3.74 -38.20
C CYS A 137 25.72 4.78 -37.16
N HIS A 138 25.02 4.34 -36.13
CA HIS A 138 24.68 5.16 -34.98
C HIS A 138 24.76 4.33 -33.70
N THR A 139 24.82 5.02 -32.57
CA THR A 139 24.86 4.36 -31.26
C THR A 139 23.45 4.04 -30.82
N GLU A 140 23.18 2.77 -30.51
CA GLU A 140 21.96 2.31 -29.87
C GLU A 140 22.28 1.78 -28.47
N PHE A 141 21.47 2.13 -27.47
CA PHE A 141 21.58 1.54 -26.14
C PHE A 141 20.83 0.22 -26.12
N GLN A 142 21.57 -0.87 -25.99
CA GLN A 142 21.00 -2.21 -25.85
C GLN A 142 21.01 -2.64 -24.38
N THR A 143 19.93 -3.31 -23.96
CA THR A 143 19.78 -3.85 -22.61
C THR A 143 20.38 -5.26 -22.56
N PHE A 144 21.34 -5.46 -21.67
CA PHE A 144 21.97 -6.74 -21.37
C PHE A 144 21.44 -7.27 -20.03
N TYR A 145 21.33 -8.59 -19.93
CA TYR A 145 20.95 -9.30 -18.70
C TYR A 145 22.19 -9.90 -18.06
N GLY A 146 22.25 -9.82 -16.74
CA GLY A 146 23.39 -10.28 -15.97
C GLY A 146 23.02 -10.66 -14.55
N TRP A 147 24.03 -10.88 -13.72
CA TRP A 147 23.89 -11.17 -12.30
C TRP A 147 24.69 -10.19 -11.47
N ARG A 148 24.19 -9.87 -10.29
CA ARG A 148 24.92 -9.10 -9.28
C ARG A 148 24.78 -9.74 -7.92
N ASP A 149 25.82 -9.61 -7.13
CA ASP A 149 25.77 -9.98 -5.73
C ASP A 149 25.10 -8.84 -4.94
N ALA A 150 24.19 -9.18 -4.04
CA ALA A 150 23.45 -8.24 -3.23
C ALA A 150 23.49 -8.67 -1.76
N ARG A 151 23.64 -7.68 -0.88
CA ARG A 151 23.41 -7.85 0.56
C ARG A 151 22.25 -6.98 0.98
N PHE A 152 21.26 -7.57 1.64
CA PHE A 152 20.06 -6.85 2.07
C PHE A 152 19.52 -7.44 3.37
N HIS A 153 18.64 -6.69 4.03
CA HIS A 153 17.75 -7.24 5.05
C HIS A 153 16.30 -7.00 4.63
N VAL A 154 15.38 -7.76 5.22
CA VAL A 154 13.94 -7.57 5.02
C VAL A 154 13.39 -6.84 6.23
N VAL A 155 12.69 -5.75 5.99
CA VAL A 155 11.87 -5.06 6.99
C VAL A 155 10.44 -5.52 6.78
N THR A 156 9.84 -6.07 7.82
CA THR A 156 8.43 -6.46 7.83
C THR A 156 7.66 -5.43 8.63
N PHE A 157 6.60 -4.91 8.02
CA PHE A 157 5.62 -4.04 8.66
C PHE A 157 4.35 -4.85 8.86
N ASP A 158 4.05 -5.16 10.11
CA ASP A 158 2.81 -5.80 10.51
C ASP A 158 1.88 -4.72 11.05
N LYS A 159 0.90 -4.33 10.25
CA LYS A 159 -0.05 -3.26 10.58
C LYS A 159 -1.38 -3.90 10.96
N SER A 160 -1.86 -3.59 12.16
CA SER A 160 -3.20 -3.94 12.61
C SER A 160 -4.08 -2.69 12.69
N VAL A 161 -5.38 -2.89 12.46
CA VAL A 161 -6.39 -1.85 12.58
C VAL A 161 -7.61 -2.40 13.29
N ALA A 162 -8.13 -1.62 14.23
CA ALA A 162 -9.46 -1.80 14.81
C ALA A 162 -10.31 -0.59 14.42
N ILE A 163 -11.51 -0.82 13.89
CA ILE A 163 -12.41 0.21 13.43
C ILE A 163 -13.81 -0.04 13.98
N ASP A 164 -14.31 0.90 14.74
CA ASP A 164 -15.64 0.92 15.33
C ASP A 164 -16.57 1.84 14.55
N PHE A 165 -17.77 1.34 14.25
CA PHE A 165 -18.84 2.09 13.58
C PHE A 165 -19.90 2.48 14.61
N PHE A 166 -20.03 3.77 14.87
CA PHE A 166 -21.00 4.32 15.81
C PHE A 166 -22.18 4.97 15.09
N ALA A 167 -23.36 4.95 15.72
CA ALA A 167 -24.45 5.82 15.29
C ALA A 167 -24.00 7.30 15.34
N PRO A 168 -24.47 8.15 14.41
CA PRO A 168 -23.99 9.53 14.32
C PRO A 168 -24.10 10.30 15.63
N ASN A 169 -22.98 10.89 16.09
CA ASN A 169 -22.89 11.66 17.34
C ASN A 169 -23.38 10.89 18.58
N SER A 170 -23.19 9.58 18.62
CA SER A 170 -23.56 8.70 19.74
C SER A 170 -22.40 7.76 20.09
N GLU A 171 -22.47 7.17 21.29
CA GLU A 171 -21.59 6.08 21.74
C GLU A 171 -22.16 4.69 21.42
N ASP A 172 -23.27 4.67 20.68
CA ASP A 172 -23.99 3.47 20.28
C ASP A 172 -23.23 2.73 19.15
N LEU A 173 -22.46 1.72 19.55
CA LEU A 173 -21.60 0.90 18.69
C LEU A 173 -22.42 -0.11 17.88
N LYS A 174 -22.33 -0.02 16.55
CA LYS A 174 -23.10 -0.84 15.62
C LYS A 174 -22.32 -1.97 14.97
N ALA A 175 -21.04 -1.75 14.69
CA ALA A 175 -20.18 -2.77 14.10
C ALA A 175 -18.71 -2.53 14.47
N VAL A 176 -17.91 -3.60 14.44
CA VAL A 176 -16.48 -3.59 14.69
C VAL A 176 -15.77 -4.32 13.56
N PHE A 177 -14.81 -3.66 12.92
CA PHE A 177 -13.88 -4.28 11.99
C PHE A 177 -12.52 -4.46 12.65
N ASN A 178 -11.97 -5.67 12.60
CA ASN A 178 -10.59 -5.92 12.97
C ASN A 178 -9.87 -6.53 11.78
N GLY A 179 -8.75 -5.94 11.39
CA GLY A 179 -7.98 -6.43 10.26
C GLY A 179 -6.55 -5.96 10.31
N GLY A 180 -5.81 -6.32 9.28
CA GLY A 180 -4.41 -5.93 9.18
C GLY A 180 -3.82 -6.20 7.82
N ASN A 181 -2.57 -5.82 7.68
CA ASN A 181 -1.76 -6.13 6.53
C ASN A 181 -0.32 -6.34 6.96
N ILE A 182 0.29 -7.40 6.42
CA ILE A 182 1.72 -7.61 6.53
C ILE A 182 2.34 -7.26 5.19
N SER A 183 3.30 -6.34 5.22
CA SER A 183 4.10 -5.99 4.05
C SER A 183 5.58 -6.17 4.33
N HIS A 184 6.33 -6.49 3.27
CA HIS A 184 7.77 -6.71 3.35
C HIS A 184 8.50 -5.76 2.42
N GLN A 185 9.55 -5.14 2.92
CA GLN A 185 10.45 -4.31 2.16
C GLN A 185 11.85 -4.89 2.20
N ARG A 186 12.43 -5.15 1.03
CA ARG A 186 13.85 -5.44 0.90
C ARG A 186 14.65 -4.14 0.95
N VAL A 187 15.57 -4.04 1.90
CA VAL A 187 16.46 -2.89 2.07
C VAL A 187 17.89 -3.33 1.79
N TYR A 188 18.43 -2.85 0.66
CA TYR A 188 19.78 -3.17 0.23
C TYR A 188 20.83 -2.43 1.06
N GLU A 189 21.78 -3.19 1.59
CA GLU A 189 22.99 -2.70 2.24
C GLU A 189 24.15 -2.61 1.25
N TYR A 190 24.12 -3.46 0.23
CA TYR A 190 25.10 -3.49 -0.86
C TYR A 190 24.46 -4.05 -2.12
N GLN A 191 24.81 -3.46 -3.27
CA GLN A 191 24.49 -3.97 -4.59
C GLN A 191 25.76 -3.93 -5.44
N GLY A 192 26.22 -5.09 -5.88
CA GLY A 192 27.39 -5.23 -6.74
C GLY A 192 27.12 -4.78 -8.18
N HIS A 193 28.19 -4.77 -8.96
CA HIS A 193 28.10 -4.55 -10.40
C HIS A 193 27.31 -5.66 -11.08
N CYS A 194 26.65 -5.33 -12.19
CA CYS A 194 25.96 -6.31 -13.02
C CYS A 194 26.97 -6.94 -13.98
N PHE A 195 27.12 -8.26 -13.94
CA PHE A 195 28.03 -9.03 -14.79
C PHE A 195 27.26 -9.82 -15.84
#